data_AF-A0A9J6GH37-F1
#
_entry.id   AF-A0A9J6GH37-F1
#
_cell.length_a   1.000
_cell.length_b   1.000
_cell.length_c   1.000
_cell.angle_alpha   90.00
_cell.angle_beta   90.00
_cell.angle_gamma   90.00
#
_symmetry.space_group_name_H-M   'P 1'
#
loop_
_entity.id
_entity.type
_entity.pdbx_description
1 polymer ?
#
loop_
_entity_poly.entity_id
_entity_poly.type
_entity_poly.pdbx_seq_one_letter_code
_entity_poly.pdbx_strand_id
1 'polypeptide(L)'
;MKRGVAPRNVTFKLSDVEVLLREEAAKVTAQHWVNAVQHVINIETKFMGDGGASVHVQPIIIHLDEDDMDSDSDLSGIESFEDL
;
A
#
# COMPACT_ATOMS: atom_id res chain seq x y z
N MET A 1 12.73 -12.72 14.79
CA MET A 1 11.54 -12.11 15.45
C MET A 1 10.26 -12.91 15.27
N LYS A 2 9.33 -12.63 14.34
CA LYS A 2 8.01 -13.32 14.30
C LYS A 2 8.14 -14.84 14.30
N ARG A 3 9.06 -15.38 13.50
CA ARG A 3 9.35 -16.83 13.42
C ARG A 3 9.99 -17.42 14.68
N GLY A 4 10.63 -16.61 15.52
CA GLY A 4 11.26 -17.05 16.76
C GLY A 4 10.37 -16.89 17.98
N VAL A 5 9.54 -15.83 18.04
CA VAL A 5 8.64 -15.56 19.17
C VAL A 5 7.38 -16.40 19.08
N ALA A 6 6.71 -16.44 17.92
CA ALA A 6 5.42 -17.11 17.77
C ALA A 6 5.40 -18.60 18.18
N PRO A 7 6.38 -19.45 17.77
CA PRO A 7 6.35 -20.86 18.16
C PRO A 7 6.77 -21.10 19.63
N ARG A 8 7.44 -20.13 20.26
CA ARG A 8 7.94 -20.23 21.64
C ARG A 8 6.98 -19.61 22.66
N ASN A 9 6.02 -18.82 22.20
CA ASN A 9 4.98 -18.24 23.05
C ASN A 9 3.91 -19.29 23.39
N VAL A 10 4.25 -20.22 24.27
CA VAL A 10 3.34 -21.29 24.73
C VAL A 10 2.52 -20.89 25.96
N THR A 11 2.97 -19.88 26.69
CA THR A 11 2.33 -19.42 27.92
C THR A 11 1.28 -18.33 27.66
N PHE A 12 1.33 -17.68 26.49
CA PHE A 12 0.47 -16.55 26.10
C PHE A 12 0.51 -15.37 27.09
N LYS A 13 1.52 -15.32 27.95
CA LYS A 13 1.73 -14.25 28.92
C LYS A 13 2.59 -13.16 28.30
N LEU A 14 2.19 -11.91 28.53
CA LEU A 14 2.91 -10.76 28.00
C LEU A 14 4.36 -10.68 28.50
N SER A 15 4.61 -11.05 29.76
CA SER A 15 5.96 -11.11 30.35
C SER A 15 6.90 -12.04 29.56
N ASP A 16 6.37 -13.19 29.13
CA ASP A 16 7.17 -14.21 28.47
C ASP A 16 7.41 -13.83 27.01
N VAL A 17 6.41 -13.21 26.37
CA VAL A 17 6.55 -12.60 25.04
C VAL A 17 7.60 -11.50 25.05
N GLU A 18 7.65 -10.67 26.10
CA GLU A 18 8.66 -9.60 26.23
C GLU A 18 10.08 -10.18 26.28
N VAL A 19 10.31 -11.22 27.08
CA VAL A 19 11.60 -11.91 27.15
C VAL A 19 11.97 -12.50 25.79
N LEU A 20 11.06 -13.24 25.16
CA LEU A 20 11.29 -13.84 23.84
C LEU A 20 11.57 -12.80 22.76
N LEU A 21 10.90 -11.65 22.82
CA LEU A 21 11.11 -10.55 21.90
C LEU A 21 12.51 -9.94 22.07
N ARG A 22 12.95 -9.70 23.31
CA ARG A 22 14.29 -9.20 23.60
C ARG A 22 15.38 -10.16 23.12
N GLU A 23 15.22 -11.47 23.36
CA GLU A 23 16.13 -12.50 22.87
C GLU A 23 16.25 -12.50 21.35
N GLU A 24 15.11 -12.42 20.65
CA GLU A 24 15.08 -12.40 19.19
C GLU A 24 15.59 -11.08 18.60
N ALA A 25 15.40 -9.96 19.31
CA ALA A 25 15.96 -8.67 18.94
C ALA A 25 17.48 -8.67 19.01
N ALA A 26 18.05 -9.29 20.05
CA ALA A 26 19.50 -9.39 20.21
C ALA A 26 20.19 -10.20 19.09
N LYS A 27 19.44 -11.04 18.36
CA LYS A 27 19.96 -11.82 17.21
C LYS A 27 19.93 -11.04 15.90
N VAL A 28 19.36 -9.85 15.86
CA VAL A 28 19.35 -9.00 14.65
C VAL A 28 20.80 -8.58 14.36
N THR A 29 21.21 -8.73 13.10
CA THR A 29 22.58 -8.46 12.65
C THR A 29 22.54 -7.40 11.56
N ALA A 30 23.69 -6.82 11.21
CA ALA A 30 23.79 -5.91 10.08
C ALA A 30 23.26 -6.54 8.78
N GLN A 31 23.49 -7.83 8.55
CA GLN A 31 22.98 -8.53 7.37
C GLN A 31 21.46 -8.60 7.34
N HIS A 32 20.81 -8.79 8.50
CA HIS A 32 19.35 -8.75 8.58
C HIS A 32 18.79 -7.40 8.13
N TRP A 33 19.46 -6.30 8.49
CA TRP A 33 19.10 -4.95 8.03
C TRP A 33 19.31 -4.76 6.54
N VAL A 34 20.47 -5.16 6.01
CA VAL A 34 20.76 -5.11 4.57
C VAL A 34 19.68 -5.86 3.78
N ASN A 35 19.32 -7.06 4.22
CA ASN A 35 18.28 -7.87 3.57
C ASN A 35 16.90 -7.18 3.61
N ALA A 36 16.57 -6.51 4.71
CA ALA A 36 15.31 -5.77 4.84
C ALA A 36 15.25 -4.58 3.87
N VAL A 37 16.33 -3.80 3.78
CA VAL A 37 16.44 -2.69 2.82
C VAL A 37 16.35 -3.20 1.39
N GLN A 38 17.10 -4.26 1.06
CA GLN A 38 17.08 -4.86 -0.28
C GLN A 38 15.68 -5.37 -0.66
N HIS A 39 14.93 -5.91 0.29
CA HIS A 39 13.55 -6.34 0.04
C HIS A 39 12.67 -5.17 -0.41
N VAL A 40 12.73 -4.03 0.28
CA VAL A 40 11.94 -2.84 -0.08
C VAL A 40 12.31 -2.34 -1.49
N ILE A 41 13.61 -2.20 -1.77
CA ILE A 41 14.11 -1.78 -3.10
C ILE A 41 13.57 -2.70 -4.20
N ASN A 42 13.57 -4.02 -3.96
CA ASN A 42 13.07 -4.98 -4.93
C ASN A 42 11.56 -4.84 -5.16
N ILE A 43 10.77 -4.57 -4.11
CA ILE A 43 9.33 -4.32 -4.23
C ILE A 43 9.06 -3.03 -5.00
N GLU A 44 9.77 -1.95 -4.71
CA GLU A 44 9.63 -0.67 -5.42
C GLU A 44 10.01 -0.80 -6.89
N THR A 45 11.12 -1.48 -7.18
CA THR A 45 11.57 -1.75 -8.55
C THR A 45 10.52 -2.53 -9.32
N LYS A 46 9.93 -3.56 -8.69
CA LYS A 46 8.85 -4.34 -9.29
C LYS A 46 7.62 -3.47 -9.56
N PHE A 47 7.22 -2.65 -8.59
CA PHE A 47 6.06 -1.76 -8.73
C PHE A 47 6.24 -0.75 -9.88
N MET A 48 7.44 -0.18 -10.02
CA MET A 48 7.77 0.71 -11.13
C MET A 48 7.81 -0.01 -12.49
N GLY A 49 8.36 -1.22 -12.53
CA GLY A 49 8.44 -2.04 -13.75
C GLY A 49 7.08 -2.57 -14.23
N ASP A 50 6.18 -2.89 -13.30
CA ASP A 50 4.85 -3.45 -13.58
C ASP A 50 3.80 -2.37 -13.99
N GLY A 51 4.24 -1.16 -14.35
CA GLY A 51 3.38 -0.14 -14.96
C GLY A 51 2.65 0.79 -13.97
N GLY A 52 3.03 0.81 -12.69
CA GLY A 52 2.42 1.69 -11.68
C GLY A 52 2.51 3.20 -11.97
N ALA A 53 3.38 3.61 -12.89
CA ALA A 53 3.55 5.00 -13.32
C ALA A 53 2.97 5.32 -14.71
N SER A 54 2.40 4.34 -15.43
CA SER A 54 1.88 4.53 -16.78
C SER A 54 0.39 4.20 -16.84
N VAL A 55 -0.42 4.89 -16.04
CA VAL A 55 -1.83 5.04 -16.42
C VAL A 55 -1.83 5.94 -17.65
N HIS A 56 -2.05 5.34 -18.82
CA HIS A 56 -2.33 6.08 -20.04
C HIS A 56 -3.69 6.77 -19.87
N VAL A 57 -3.71 7.92 -19.21
CA VAL A 57 -4.91 8.75 -19.09
C VAL A 57 -5.19 9.30 -20.48
N GLN A 58 -6.30 8.87 -21.08
CA GLN A 58 -6.72 9.44 -22.35
C GLN A 58 -7.05 10.92 -22.14
N PRO A 59 -6.54 11.82 -23.00
CA PRO A 59 -6.84 13.23 -22.89
C PRO A 59 -8.35 13.47 -23.10
N ILE A 60 -8.96 14.21 -22.19
CA ILE A 60 -10.33 14.72 -22.39
C ILE A 60 -10.21 15.94 -23.30
N ILE A 61 -10.82 15.88 -24.49
CA ILE A 61 -10.89 16.99 -25.43
C ILE A 61 -12.23 17.70 -25.22
N ILE A 62 -12.19 18.93 -24.72
CA ILE A 62 -13.38 19.79 -24.60
C ILE A 62 -13.39 20.72 -25.80
N HIS A 63 -14.39 20.56 -26.67
CA HIS A 63 -14.64 21.49 -27.76
C HIS A 63 -15.40 22.70 -27.20
N LEU A 64 -14.83 23.89 -27.36
CA LEU A 64 -15.45 25.14 -26.98
C LEU A 64 -16.01 25.77 -28.27
N ASP A 65 -17.18 25.31 -28.69
CA ASP A 65 -17.92 26.02 -29.73
C ASP A 65 -18.69 27.16 -29.06
N GLU A 66 -18.59 28.38 -29.61
CA GLU A 66 -19.18 29.59 -29.04
C GLU A 66 -20.73 29.61 -29.10
N ASP A 67 -21.37 28.55 -29.62
CA ASP A 67 -22.80 28.52 -29.95
C ASP A 67 -23.63 27.44 -29.22
N ASP A 68 -23.09 26.69 -28.26
CA ASP A 68 -23.88 25.76 -27.44
C ASP A 68 -24.57 26.49 -26.26
N MET A 69 -25.47 27.38 -26.62
CA MET A 69 -26.60 27.72 -25.75
C MET A 69 -27.65 26.61 -25.88
N ASP A 70 -27.77 25.84 -24.80
CA ASP A 70 -28.89 24.98 -24.43
C ASP A 70 -28.86 23.52 -24.97
N SER A 71 -28.48 22.61 -24.09
CA SER A 71 -28.92 21.22 -24.15
C SER A 71 -28.93 20.64 -22.73
N ASP A 72 -30.10 20.73 -22.10
CA ASP A 72 -30.46 19.98 -20.89
C ASP A 72 -30.15 18.50 -21.10
N SER A 73 -29.00 18.04 -20.61
CA SER A 73 -28.63 16.63 -20.58
C SER A 73 -28.89 16.06 -19.20
N ASP A 74 -29.87 15.16 -19.16
CA ASP A 74 -30.36 14.35 -18.04
C ASP A 74 -29.25 13.92 -17.07
N LEU A 75 -29.32 14.44 -15.83
CA LEU A 75 -28.53 13.98 -14.69
C LEU A 75 -29.20 12.79 -13.96
N SER A 76 -29.84 11.88 -14.71
CA SER A 76 -30.62 10.77 -14.14
C SER A 76 -29.76 9.58 -13.65
N GLY A 77 -28.44 9.73 -13.51
CA GLY A 77 -27.53 8.62 -13.23
C GLY A 77 -26.36 8.91 -12.28
N ILE A 78 -26.28 10.10 -11.68
CA ILE A 78 -25.25 10.38 -10.66
C ILE A 78 -25.84 10.03 -9.29
N GLU A 79 -25.55 8.83 -8.80
CA GLU A 79 -25.74 8.53 -7.38
C GLU A 79 -24.69 9.30 -6.57
N SER A 80 -25.17 10.18 -5.69
CA SER A 80 -24.34 10.96 -4.77
C SER A 80 -23.55 10.05 -3.84
N PHE A 81 -22.22 10.13 -3.88
CA PHE A 81 -21.31 9.49 -2.92
C PHE A 81 -21.16 10.33 -1.63
N GLU A 82 -22.27 10.73 -1.04
CA GLU A 82 -22.27 11.36 0.29
C GLU A 82 -23.13 10.52 1.24
N ASP A 83 -22.56 9.39 1.65
CA ASP A 83 -22.75 8.83 2.99
C ASP A 83 -21.68 7.74 3.23
N LEU A 84 -20.52 8.16 3.76
CA LEU A 84 -19.65 7.39 4.67
C LEU A 84 -18.60 8.31 5.31
#